data_AF-A0A674A4X2-F1
#
_entry.id   AF-A0A674A4X2-F1
#
_cell.length_a   1.000
_cell.length_b   1.000
_cell.length_c   1.000
_cell.angle_alpha   90.00
_cell.angle_beta   90.00
_cell.angle_gamma   90.00
#
_symmetry.space_group_name_H-M   'P 1'
#
loop_
_entity.id
_entity.type
_entity.pdbx_description
1 polymer ?
#
loop_
_entity_poly.entity_id
_entity_poly.type
_entity_poly.pdbx_seq_one_letter_code
_entity_poly.pdbx_strand_id
1 'polypeptide(L)'
;MYDSHAPQLFLSIFLFCFGVKAMTDHSCYDTDLVDMVVPVELSGEEAHLLHDSSRRSARRRGQRSVDSRGGLNSVEDSLFFSLPAFGKYLYLRLKRDAAFLSEGFVVEERGGERDPPKWSHLARDQLCFYSGWIVNHTDSFASLNTCGGLTGLVYTGEDSLFIQPVSSSSSSFSGLQHRVVRHRRSAKTSPPSVPPPGSTAADKQPKDCGTITVRKKEKRQKGVEEGRRRRNAIHLNGLYTVETVVVADSDMVQYHGAEAAQRFLLTVMNMVYNMFNSKSLGVRINIRVTKLVLLHNRPDRLKVGHHGERSLESFCQWQWEEYGGPRYLGNNYVPGGRDDIPPVDTAVLVTRTDFCVHKDQPCDTVGIAYLGGACSSKRKCVLAEDNGLNLAFTIAHELGHNMGMSHDDDHATCTGHSHIMSGEWVKGRNPSDLSWSPCSRDDLEKFLRSKASSCLLHTDPRSRYQVRLPPKLPGMHYSADEQCQILFGTNATFCNDMEHLMCAGLWCLVEGDKSCKTKLDPPLDGTECGADKVCVCVCVCVCVFTSLSAGKDQPKSIRSFDTGIYFS
;
A
#
# COMPACT_ATOMS: atom_id res chain seq x y z
N MET A 1 28.99 -69.40 -41.35
CA MET A 1 29.52 -70.75 -41.08
C MET A 1 30.00 -70.71 -39.64
N TYR A 2 29.11 -71.06 -38.68
CA TYR A 2 29.08 -72.32 -37.90
C TYR A 2 30.28 -72.38 -36.93
N ASP A 3 30.20 -72.46 -35.59
CA ASP A 3 29.18 -72.88 -34.59
C ASP A 3 29.58 -72.25 -33.23
N SER A 4 28.67 -71.70 -32.39
CA SER A 4 27.78 -72.36 -31.41
C SER A 4 28.49 -73.24 -30.35
N HIS A 5 28.42 -72.86 -29.07
CA HIS A 5 27.97 -73.73 -27.96
C HIS A 5 28.05 -72.99 -26.60
N ALA A 6 26.88 -72.65 -26.07
CA ALA A 6 26.61 -72.75 -24.62
C ALA A 6 26.13 -74.18 -24.33
N PRO A 7 26.25 -74.69 -23.08
CA PRO A 7 25.08 -74.60 -22.22
C PRO A 7 25.35 -74.41 -20.71
N GLN A 8 24.24 -74.17 -20.01
CA GLN A 8 24.04 -73.74 -18.64
C GLN A 8 23.92 -74.88 -17.61
N LEU A 9 24.21 -74.50 -16.34
CA LEU A 9 23.63 -74.91 -15.04
C LEU A 9 23.70 -76.38 -14.55
N PHE A 10 24.19 -76.60 -13.31
CA PHE A 10 23.35 -76.85 -12.12
C PHE A 10 24.15 -76.93 -10.78
N LEU A 11 23.68 -76.15 -9.79
CA LEU A 11 23.64 -76.29 -8.31
C LEU A 11 24.75 -77.01 -7.51
N SER A 12 25.32 -76.36 -6.47
CA SER A 12 24.88 -76.46 -5.04
C SER A 12 25.85 -75.75 -4.04
N ILE A 13 25.42 -74.68 -3.33
CA ILE A 13 25.01 -74.50 -1.89
C ILE A 13 26.15 -74.33 -0.84
N PHE A 14 26.01 -73.24 -0.05
CA PHE A 14 26.49 -72.87 1.32
C PHE A 14 27.44 -71.64 1.37
N LEU A 15 26.92 -70.41 1.61
CA LEU A 15 26.61 -69.71 2.89
C LEU A 15 27.84 -69.13 3.62
N PHE A 16 27.99 -67.79 3.66
CA PHE A 16 27.75 -66.99 4.88
C PHE A 16 27.76 -65.46 4.63
N CYS A 17 26.88 -64.80 5.39
CA CYS A 17 26.35 -63.44 5.37
C CYS A 17 27.32 -62.26 5.52
N PHE A 18 27.00 -61.12 4.88
CA PHE A 18 26.73 -59.84 5.57
C PHE A 18 25.65 -59.06 4.79
N GLY A 19 24.61 -58.63 5.50
CA GLY A 19 23.38 -58.10 4.94
C GLY A 19 23.51 -56.66 4.40
N VAL A 20 23.08 -56.46 3.16
CA VAL A 20 22.72 -55.14 2.64
C VAL A 20 21.23 -54.96 2.89
N LYS A 21 20.89 -54.26 3.98
CA LYS A 21 19.53 -53.77 4.20
C LYS A 21 19.38 -52.55 3.29
N ALA A 22 18.64 -52.71 2.20
CA ALA A 22 18.20 -51.60 1.37
C ALA A 22 17.41 -50.62 2.27
N MET A 23 18.03 -49.49 2.60
CA MET A 23 17.33 -48.37 3.20
C MET A 23 16.59 -47.69 2.06
N THR A 24 15.30 -47.96 1.96
CA THR A 24 14.37 -47.06 1.29
C THR A 24 14.42 -45.74 2.06
N ASP A 25 14.98 -44.73 1.42
CA ASP A 25 15.00 -43.34 1.87
C ASP A 25 13.57 -42.77 1.77
N HIS A 26 12.72 -43.15 2.73
CA HIS A 26 11.50 -42.41 3.01
C HIS A 26 11.89 -41.18 3.83
N SER A 27 12.21 -40.09 3.14
CA SER A 27 12.14 -38.74 3.70
C SER A 27 10.76 -38.58 4.35
N CYS A 28 10.75 -38.58 5.68
CA CYS A 28 9.57 -38.32 6.48
C CYS A 28 9.29 -36.83 6.34
N TYR A 29 8.46 -36.45 5.35
CA TYR A 29 7.81 -35.15 5.37
C TYR A 29 7.08 -35.05 6.71
N ASP A 30 7.37 -34.01 7.49
CA ASP A 30 6.61 -33.70 8.69
C ASP A 30 5.15 -33.41 8.28
N THR A 31 4.30 -34.43 8.36
CA THR A 31 2.89 -34.39 7.98
C THR A 31 2.09 -33.41 8.84
N ASP A 32 2.69 -32.91 9.93
CA ASP A 32 2.12 -31.88 10.78
C ASP A 32 2.40 -30.45 10.25
N LEU A 33 3.29 -30.23 9.29
CA LEU A 33 3.60 -28.88 8.79
C LEU A 33 3.21 -28.67 7.32
N VAL A 34 3.17 -29.74 6.52
CA VAL A 34 2.86 -29.65 5.09
C VAL A 34 1.75 -30.63 4.75
N ASP A 35 0.73 -30.15 4.03
CA ASP A 35 -0.38 -30.95 3.52
C ASP A 35 -0.58 -30.69 2.02
N MET A 36 -1.01 -31.73 1.30
CA MET A 36 -1.28 -31.69 -0.14
C MET A 36 -2.78 -31.79 -0.33
N VAL A 37 -3.39 -30.68 -0.71
CA VAL A 37 -4.85 -30.51 -0.69
C VAL A 37 -5.39 -30.26 -2.09
N VAL A 38 -6.68 -30.54 -2.27
CA VAL A 38 -7.41 -30.20 -3.50
C VAL A 38 -8.57 -29.29 -3.11
N PRO A 39 -8.43 -27.96 -3.30
CA PRO A 39 -9.52 -27.04 -3.05
C PRO A 39 -10.66 -27.29 -4.04
N VAL A 40 -11.90 -27.16 -3.58
CA VAL A 40 -13.09 -27.34 -4.40
C VAL A 40 -13.96 -26.10 -4.30
N GLU A 41 -14.11 -25.39 -5.42
CA GLU A 41 -15.05 -24.29 -5.56
C GLU A 41 -16.49 -24.80 -5.40
N LEU A 42 -17.28 -24.10 -4.57
CA LEU A 42 -18.64 -24.48 -4.23
C LEU A 42 -19.63 -23.75 -5.13
N SER A 43 -20.65 -24.46 -5.60
CA SER A 43 -21.71 -23.89 -6.43
C SER A 43 -22.62 -22.93 -5.65
N GLY A 44 -23.37 -22.08 -6.36
CA GLY A 44 -24.24 -21.07 -5.74
C GLY A 44 -25.27 -21.64 -4.74
N GLU A 45 -25.79 -22.85 -4.98
CA GLU A 45 -26.75 -23.51 -4.07
C GLU A 45 -26.08 -23.99 -2.77
N GLU A 46 -24.87 -24.56 -2.85
CA GLU A 46 -24.09 -24.99 -1.69
C GLU A 46 -23.61 -23.78 -0.86
N ALA A 47 -23.25 -22.69 -1.54
CA ALA A 47 -22.91 -21.41 -0.91
C ALA A 47 -24.11 -20.80 -0.16
N HIS A 48 -25.34 -20.95 -0.69
CA HIS A 48 -26.56 -20.47 -0.03
C HIS A 48 -26.89 -21.21 1.28
N LEU A 49 -26.62 -22.52 1.35
CA LEU A 49 -26.81 -23.32 2.57
C LEU A 49 -25.84 -22.90 3.69
N LEU A 50 -24.60 -22.56 3.33
CA LEU A 50 -23.62 -21.99 4.26
C LEU A 50 -24.04 -20.58 4.73
N HIS A 51 -24.70 -19.79 3.86
CA HIS A 51 -25.22 -18.46 4.18
C HIS A 51 -26.35 -18.50 5.22
N ASP A 52 -27.29 -19.45 5.11
CA ASP A 52 -28.43 -19.55 6.02
C ASP A 52 -28.03 -20.06 7.43
N SER A 53 -27.04 -20.95 7.51
CA SER A 53 -26.49 -21.42 8.80
C SER A 53 -25.85 -20.27 9.61
N SER A 54 -25.11 -19.37 8.94
CA SER A 54 -24.52 -18.18 9.55
C SER A 54 -25.58 -17.18 10.02
N ARG A 55 -26.65 -16.97 9.24
CA ARG A 55 -27.79 -16.11 9.62
C ARG A 55 -28.58 -16.66 10.80
N ARG A 56 -28.74 -17.99 10.92
CA ARG A 56 -29.39 -18.62 12.08
C ARG A 56 -28.58 -18.47 13.37
N SER A 57 -27.26 -18.47 13.28
CA SER A 57 -26.38 -18.19 14.43
C SER A 57 -26.43 -16.70 14.84
N ALA A 58 -26.44 -15.78 13.87
CA ALA A 58 -26.55 -14.34 14.12
C ALA A 58 -27.93 -13.91 14.68
N ARG A 59 -29.02 -14.60 14.30
CA ARG A 59 -30.39 -14.31 14.79
C ARG A 59 -30.60 -14.53 16.28
N ARG A 60 -29.65 -15.12 17.02
CA ARG A 60 -29.69 -15.21 18.49
C ARG A 60 -29.21 -13.93 19.21
N ARG A 61 -28.72 -12.91 18.50
CA ARG A 61 -28.39 -11.59 19.09
C ARG A 61 -28.79 -10.43 18.16
N GLY A 62 -29.90 -9.77 18.48
CA GLY A 62 -30.15 -8.37 18.08
C GLY A 62 -31.10 -8.13 16.89
N GLN A 63 -31.85 -7.04 16.97
CA GLN A 63 -33.09 -6.69 16.25
C GLN A 63 -32.99 -6.47 14.73
N ARG A 64 -34.13 -6.71 14.07
CA ARG A 64 -34.42 -6.45 12.65
C ARG A 64 -34.31 -4.95 12.31
N SER A 65 -33.62 -4.65 11.21
CA SER A 65 -34.11 -3.63 10.27
C SER A 65 -34.11 -4.26 8.87
N VAL A 66 -35.24 -4.11 8.19
CA VAL A 66 -35.50 -4.63 6.86
C VAL A 66 -35.22 -3.48 5.91
N ASP A 67 -34.20 -3.63 5.07
CA ASP A 67 -34.19 -3.00 3.75
C ASP A 67 -33.53 -3.97 2.78
N SER A 68 -34.37 -4.56 1.93
CA SER A 68 -33.97 -5.43 0.83
C SER A 68 -34.51 -4.83 -0.44
N ARG A 69 -33.64 -4.16 -1.20
CA ARG A 69 -33.76 -3.92 -2.65
C ARG A 69 -32.44 -3.35 -3.16
N GLY A 70 -31.58 -4.22 -3.70
CA GLY A 70 -30.37 -3.80 -4.40
C GLY A 70 -29.45 -4.96 -4.77
N GLY A 71 -29.42 -5.31 -6.06
CA GLY A 71 -28.19 -5.76 -6.74
C GLY A 71 -28.01 -7.25 -6.99
N LEU A 72 -28.58 -7.73 -8.11
CA LEU A 72 -28.25 -8.99 -8.79
C LEU A 72 -26.76 -9.06 -9.25
N ASN A 73 -25.98 -7.98 -9.09
CA ASN A 73 -24.55 -7.90 -9.41
C ASN A 73 -23.61 -8.38 -8.27
N SER A 74 -24.14 -8.85 -7.13
CA SER A 74 -23.31 -9.19 -5.95
C SER A 74 -22.74 -10.62 -5.94
N VAL A 75 -23.18 -11.47 -6.87
CA VAL A 75 -22.80 -12.90 -6.91
C VAL A 75 -21.49 -13.12 -7.68
N GLU A 76 -21.22 -12.37 -8.75
CA GLU A 76 -20.01 -12.55 -9.59
C GLU A 76 -18.68 -12.15 -8.89
N ASP A 77 -18.75 -11.35 -7.83
CA ASP A 77 -17.57 -10.92 -7.06
C ASP A 77 -17.32 -11.76 -5.80
N SER A 78 -18.18 -12.74 -5.50
CA SER A 78 -18.09 -13.57 -4.30
C SER A 78 -17.62 -14.98 -4.65
N LEU A 79 -16.52 -15.40 -4.05
CA LEU A 79 -15.95 -16.75 -4.23
C LEU A 79 -16.15 -17.58 -2.97
N PHE A 80 -16.65 -18.79 -3.13
CA PHE A 80 -16.84 -19.76 -2.04
C PHE A 80 -16.12 -21.05 -2.40
N PHE A 81 -15.27 -21.56 -1.51
CA PHE A 81 -14.62 -22.85 -1.72
C PHE A 81 -14.36 -23.57 -0.41
N SER A 82 -14.21 -24.89 -0.51
CA SER A 82 -13.79 -25.75 0.58
C SER A 82 -12.31 -26.10 0.45
N LEU A 83 -11.60 -26.02 1.57
CA LEU A 83 -10.19 -26.35 1.70
C LEU A 83 -10.05 -27.51 2.70
N PRO A 84 -9.89 -28.76 2.22
CA PRO A 84 -9.62 -29.90 3.08
C PRO A 84 -8.16 -29.90 3.49
N ALA A 85 -7.82 -29.33 4.64
CA ALA A 85 -6.44 -29.21 5.12
C ALA A 85 -6.31 -29.68 6.57
N PHE A 86 -5.25 -30.45 6.85
CA PHE A 86 -4.88 -30.98 8.16
C PHE A 86 -6.05 -31.69 8.87
N GLY A 87 -6.78 -32.52 8.13
CA GLY A 87 -7.92 -33.29 8.64
C GLY A 87 -9.18 -32.47 8.94
N LYS A 88 -9.24 -31.20 8.51
CA LYS A 88 -10.41 -30.32 8.68
C LYS A 88 -10.87 -29.78 7.32
N TYR A 89 -12.17 -29.55 7.18
CA TYR A 89 -12.74 -28.83 6.04
C TYR A 89 -12.94 -27.37 6.43
N LEU A 90 -12.13 -26.48 5.86
CA LEU A 90 -12.28 -25.05 6.03
C LEU A 90 -13.15 -24.51 4.89
N TYR A 91 -14.25 -23.85 5.23
CA TYR A 91 -15.15 -23.23 4.25
C TYR A 91 -14.84 -21.73 4.19
N LEU A 92 -14.33 -21.27 3.05
CA LEU A 92 -13.93 -19.88 2.87
C LEU A 92 -15.01 -19.11 2.12
N ARG A 93 -15.29 -17.91 2.62
CA ARG A 93 -16.09 -16.91 1.94
C ARG A 93 -15.20 -15.73 1.60
N LEU A 94 -14.99 -15.53 0.32
CA LEU A 94 -14.13 -14.46 -0.18
C LEU A 94 -14.91 -13.50 -1.06
N LYS A 95 -14.42 -12.27 -1.12
CA LYS A 95 -14.87 -11.24 -2.05
C LYS A 95 -13.67 -10.72 -2.82
N ARG A 96 -13.85 -10.46 -4.12
CA ARG A 96 -12.84 -9.77 -4.91
C ARG A 96 -12.50 -8.43 -4.25
N ASP A 97 -11.23 -8.22 -3.98
CA ASP A 97 -10.75 -7.06 -3.23
C ASP A 97 -9.47 -6.50 -3.86
N ALA A 98 -9.62 -5.32 -4.44
CA ALA A 98 -8.54 -4.54 -5.03
C ALA A 98 -8.31 -3.23 -4.28
N ALA A 99 -8.85 -3.07 -3.06
CA ALA A 99 -8.76 -1.83 -2.28
C ALA A 99 -7.31 -1.46 -1.92
N PHE A 100 -6.41 -2.46 -1.87
CA PHE A 100 -4.98 -2.27 -1.69
C PHE A 100 -4.29 -1.62 -2.90
N LEU A 101 -4.96 -1.48 -4.05
CA LEU A 101 -4.46 -0.76 -5.22
C LEU A 101 -5.05 0.66 -5.26
N SER A 102 -4.26 1.63 -5.70
CA SER A 102 -4.76 2.97 -6.02
C SER A 102 -5.58 2.97 -7.31
N GLU A 103 -6.47 3.95 -7.50
CA GLU A 103 -7.26 4.05 -8.73
C GLU A 103 -6.41 4.26 -9.98
N GLY A 104 -5.26 4.92 -9.83
CA GLY A 104 -4.27 5.14 -10.89
C GLY A 104 -3.11 4.14 -10.85
N PHE A 105 -3.31 2.94 -10.31
CA PHE A 105 -2.26 1.93 -10.22
C PHE A 105 -1.69 1.60 -11.60
N VAL A 106 -0.36 1.58 -11.69
CA VAL A 106 0.39 1.24 -12.89
C VAL A 106 1.54 0.29 -12.55
N VAL A 107 1.83 -0.60 -13.49
CA VAL A 107 3.08 -1.36 -13.51
C VAL A 107 4.03 -0.69 -14.48
N GLU A 108 5.24 -0.43 -14.04
CA GLU A 108 6.30 0.22 -14.80
C GLU A 108 7.47 -0.76 -14.95
N GLU A 109 7.67 -1.26 -16.16
CA GLU A 109 8.82 -2.10 -16.51
C GLU A 109 9.94 -1.24 -17.09
N ARG A 110 11.13 -1.31 -16.48
CA ARG A 110 12.31 -0.57 -16.92
C ARG A 110 13.38 -1.53 -17.44
N GLY A 111 13.77 -1.33 -18.70
CA GLY A 111 14.84 -2.07 -19.37
C GLY A 111 16.23 -1.55 -18.99
N GLY A 112 17.09 -1.33 -19.98
CA GLY A 112 18.33 -0.58 -19.77
C GLY A 112 18.05 0.93 -19.61
N GLU A 113 19.03 1.72 -19.16
CA GLU A 113 18.87 3.18 -18.99
C GLU A 113 18.49 3.94 -20.27
N ARG A 114 18.65 3.30 -21.45
CA ARG A 114 18.33 3.88 -22.76
C ARG A 114 16.96 3.46 -23.31
N ASP A 115 16.33 2.45 -22.70
CA ASP A 115 15.04 1.96 -23.14
C ASP A 115 13.93 2.78 -22.49
N PRO A 116 12.91 3.23 -23.24
CA PRO A 116 11.78 3.92 -22.65
C PRO A 116 11.05 2.97 -21.68
N PRO A 117 10.61 3.46 -20.50
CA PRO A 117 9.82 2.67 -19.58
C PRO A 117 8.52 2.22 -20.25
N LYS A 118 8.14 0.97 -20.00
CA LYS A 118 6.86 0.41 -20.46
C LYS A 118 5.87 0.48 -19.31
N TRP A 119 4.70 1.04 -19.57
CA TRP A 119 3.61 1.10 -18.60
C TRP A 119 2.50 0.14 -19.00
N SER A 120 2.03 -0.64 -18.03
CA SER A 120 0.85 -1.48 -18.17
C SER A 120 -0.16 -1.17 -17.06
N HIS A 121 -1.43 -1.24 -17.43
CA HIS A 121 -2.55 -1.09 -16.50
C HIS A 121 -3.20 -2.46 -16.31
N LEU A 122 -3.50 -2.82 -15.06
CA LEU A 122 -4.29 -4.00 -14.77
C LEU A 122 -5.77 -3.69 -14.95
N ALA A 123 -6.43 -4.38 -15.86
CA ALA A 123 -7.87 -4.24 -16.01
C ALA A 123 -8.58 -4.85 -14.79
N ARG A 124 -9.68 -4.22 -14.32
CA ARG A 124 -10.36 -4.62 -13.06
C ARG A 124 -10.87 -6.06 -13.09
N ASP A 125 -11.33 -6.52 -14.25
CA ASP A 125 -11.78 -7.87 -14.54
C ASP A 125 -10.64 -8.92 -14.46
N GLN A 126 -9.40 -8.50 -14.70
CA GLN A 126 -8.18 -9.32 -14.57
C GLN A 126 -7.66 -9.42 -13.13
N LEU A 127 -8.26 -8.69 -12.17
CA LEU A 127 -7.84 -8.73 -10.78
C LEU A 127 -8.38 -9.99 -10.09
N CYS A 128 -7.48 -10.94 -9.84
CA CYS A 128 -7.75 -12.21 -9.14
C CYS A 128 -7.50 -12.14 -7.63
N PHE A 129 -7.50 -10.95 -7.02
CA PHE A 129 -7.23 -10.77 -5.60
C PHE A 129 -8.53 -10.85 -4.80
N TYR A 130 -8.52 -11.68 -3.77
CA TYR A 130 -9.67 -11.96 -2.94
C TYR A 130 -9.31 -11.83 -1.46
N SER A 131 -10.19 -11.18 -0.71
CA SER A 131 -10.11 -11.05 0.75
C SER A 131 -11.38 -11.63 1.38
N GLY A 132 -11.27 -12.23 2.56
CA GLY A 132 -12.43 -12.78 3.23
C GLY A 132 -12.11 -13.48 4.53
N TRP A 133 -12.93 -14.45 4.91
CA TRP A 133 -12.84 -15.16 6.19
C TRP A 133 -13.33 -16.60 6.08
N ILE A 134 -13.01 -17.38 7.10
CA ILE A 134 -13.52 -18.74 7.26
C ILE A 134 -14.90 -18.67 7.91
N VAL A 135 -15.88 -19.35 7.33
CA VAL A 135 -17.25 -19.41 7.87
C VAL A 135 -17.23 -19.95 9.30
N ASN A 136 -17.95 -19.29 10.21
CA ASN A 136 -18.01 -19.57 11.65
C ASN A 136 -16.72 -19.28 12.46
N HIS A 137 -15.73 -18.61 11.89
CA HIS A 137 -14.53 -18.15 12.62
C HIS A 137 -14.39 -16.63 12.55
N THR A 138 -14.71 -15.94 13.65
CA THR A 138 -14.83 -14.45 13.67
C THR A 138 -13.52 -13.67 13.68
N ASP A 139 -12.42 -14.35 14.04
CA ASP A 139 -11.05 -13.80 14.07
C ASP A 139 -10.16 -14.35 12.94
N SER A 140 -10.77 -15.09 12.00
CA SER A 140 -10.08 -15.57 10.81
C SER A 140 -10.06 -14.53 9.71
N PHE A 141 -9.05 -14.59 8.85
CA PHE A 141 -9.05 -13.87 7.58
C PHE A 141 -8.33 -14.70 6.52
N ALA A 142 -8.60 -14.39 5.26
CA ALA A 142 -7.96 -15.00 4.12
C ALA A 142 -7.64 -13.92 3.07
N SER A 143 -6.46 -14.03 2.47
CA SER A 143 -5.95 -13.16 1.43
C SER A 143 -5.36 -14.03 0.34
N LEU A 144 -6.09 -14.19 -0.76
CA LEU A 144 -5.81 -15.20 -1.78
C LEU A 144 -5.82 -14.59 -3.18
N ASN A 145 -4.95 -15.12 -4.03
CA ASN A 145 -4.88 -14.86 -5.45
C ASN A 145 -5.29 -16.13 -6.20
N THR A 146 -6.18 -16.01 -7.19
CA THR A 146 -6.62 -17.13 -8.02
C THR A 146 -5.99 -17.14 -9.43
N CYS A 147 -5.21 -16.12 -9.79
CA CYS A 147 -4.52 -16.06 -11.07
C CYS A 147 -3.37 -17.09 -11.08
N GLY A 148 -3.48 -18.13 -11.91
CA GLY A 148 -2.47 -19.19 -12.02
C GLY A 148 -2.54 -20.23 -10.89
N GLY A 149 -3.74 -20.43 -10.31
CA GLY A 149 -3.96 -21.30 -9.15
C GLY A 149 -4.16 -20.52 -7.85
N LEU A 150 -4.46 -21.22 -6.76
CA LEU A 150 -4.73 -20.60 -5.46
C LEU A 150 -3.43 -20.34 -4.70
N THR A 151 -3.06 -19.07 -4.56
CA THR A 151 -1.86 -18.64 -3.83
C THR A 151 -2.19 -17.62 -2.76
N GLY A 152 -1.63 -17.75 -1.56
CA GLY A 152 -1.73 -16.72 -0.53
C GLY A 152 -1.81 -17.28 0.88
N LEU A 153 -2.57 -16.60 1.75
CA LEU A 153 -2.60 -16.83 3.18
C LEU A 153 -4.02 -17.01 3.71
N VAL A 154 -4.19 -18.00 4.59
CA VAL A 154 -5.40 -18.20 5.41
C VAL A 154 -4.97 -18.24 6.86
N TYR A 155 -5.50 -17.32 7.68
CA TYR A 155 -5.26 -17.26 9.11
C TYR A 155 -6.51 -17.70 9.86
N THR A 156 -6.36 -18.68 10.77
CA THR A 156 -7.48 -19.25 11.54
C THR A 156 -7.65 -18.63 12.93
N GLY A 157 -6.70 -17.80 13.38
CA GLY A 157 -6.58 -17.32 14.77
C GLY A 157 -5.52 -18.07 15.58
N GLU A 158 -5.20 -19.30 15.19
CA GLU A 158 -4.20 -20.17 15.82
C GLU A 158 -3.10 -20.58 14.84
N ASP A 159 -3.49 -20.84 13.60
CA ASP A 159 -2.61 -21.29 12.54
C ASP A 159 -2.59 -20.27 11.40
N SER A 160 -1.41 -20.06 10.82
CA SER A 160 -1.26 -19.46 9.49
C SER A 160 -1.01 -20.55 8.46
N LEU A 161 -1.85 -20.58 7.42
CA LEU A 161 -1.79 -21.55 6.33
C LEU A 161 -1.40 -20.82 5.04
N PHE A 162 -0.21 -21.12 4.52
CA PHE A 162 0.22 -20.63 3.22
C PHE A 162 -0.14 -21.64 2.13
N ILE A 163 -0.83 -21.18 1.10
CA ILE A 163 -1.31 -22.02 0.00
C ILE A 163 -0.56 -21.62 -1.26
N GLN A 164 -0.10 -22.60 -2.02
CA GLN A 164 0.50 -22.40 -3.34
C GLN A 164 0.15 -23.56 -4.28
N PRO A 165 -0.01 -23.31 -5.59
CA PRO A 165 -0.26 -24.36 -6.57
C PRO A 165 0.97 -25.24 -6.75
N VAL A 166 0.76 -26.53 -7.00
CA VAL A 166 1.85 -27.48 -7.31
C VAL A 166 2.26 -27.39 -8.78
N SER A 167 1.32 -27.04 -9.66
CA SER A 167 1.55 -26.80 -11.09
C SER A 167 1.06 -25.40 -11.49
N SER A 168 1.90 -24.67 -12.22
CA SER A 168 1.70 -23.25 -12.54
C SER A 168 0.97 -22.97 -13.86
N SER A 169 0.45 -24.00 -14.53
CA SER A 169 -0.02 -23.90 -15.94
C SER A 169 -1.53 -23.88 -16.15
N SER A 170 -2.33 -23.66 -15.10
CA SER A 170 -3.79 -23.71 -15.20
C SER A 170 -4.47 -22.39 -14.78
N SER A 171 -5.57 -22.06 -15.47
CA SER A 171 -6.41 -20.89 -15.17
C SER A 171 -7.42 -21.13 -14.06
N SER A 172 -7.60 -22.38 -13.61
CA SER A 172 -8.53 -22.77 -12.55
C SER A 172 -7.76 -23.36 -11.37
N PHE A 173 -8.21 -23.10 -10.14
CA PHE A 173 -7.66 -23.72 -8.94
C PHE A 173 -8.48 -24.94 -8.47
N SER A 174 -9.77 -25.01 -8.87
CA SER A 174 -10.70 -26.02 -8.37
C SER A 174 -10.37 -27.39 -8.93
N GLY A 175 -10.25 -28.39 -8.05
CA GLY A 175 -9.90 -29.76 -8.45
C GLY A 175 -8.42 -29.99 -8.74
N LEU A 176 -7.57 -28.98 -8.53
CA LEU A 176 -6.12 -29.09 -8.70
C LEU A 176 -5.37 -29.17 -7.38
N GLN A 177 -4.21 -29.82 -7.40
CA GLN A 177 -3.41 -30.03 -6.22
C GLN A 177 -2.68 -28.76 -5.79
N HIS A 178 -2.76 -28.46 -4.51
CA HIS A 178 -2.12 -27.32 -3.86
C HIS A 178 -1.31 -27.81 -2.67
N ARG A 179 -0.15 -27.18 -2.44
CA ARG A 179 0.66 -27.39 -1.25
C ARG A 179 0.25 -26.37 -0.20
N VAL A 180 -0.13 -26.84 0.98
CA VAL A 180 -0.45 -26.01 2.15
C VAL A 180 0.64 -26.19 3.19
N VAL A 181 1.22 -25.09 3.64
CA VAL A 181 2.19 -25.06 4.74
C VAL A 181 1.54 -24.43 5.96
N ARG A 182 1.48 -25.16 7.08
CA ARG A 182 0.94 -24.70 8.35
C ARG A 182 2.04 -24.20 9.26
N HIS A 183 1.78 -23.07 9.90
CA HIS A 183 2.56 -22.61 11.04
C HIS A 183 1.63 -22.40 12.23
N ARG A 184 1.92 -23.13 13.30
CA ARG A 184 1.17 -23.09 14.56
C ARG A 184 1.74 -21.99 15.44
N ARG A 185 0.86 -21.25 16.12
CA ARG A 185 1.21 -20.43 17.29
C ARG A 185 1.96 -21.29 18.30
N SER A 186 3.20 -20.93 18.64
CA SER A 186 3.97 -21.68 19.62
C SER A 186 3.23 -21.64 20.95
N ALA A 187 2.89 -22.80 21.52
CA ALA A 187 2.22 -22.87 22.80
C ALA A 187 3.12 -22.23 23.86
N LYS A 188 2.55 -21.32 24.66
CA LYS A 188 3.20 -20.60 25.77
C LYS A 188 4.19 -21.51 26.52
N THR A 189 5.48 -21.44 26.18
CA THR A 189 6.52 -21.87 27.11
C THR A 189 6.53 -20.78 28.17
N SER A 190 6.06 -21.09 29.38
CA SER A 190 6.23 -20.21 30.52
C SER A 190 7.70 -19.78 30.61
N PRO A 191 7.99 -18.51 30.96
CA PRO A 191 9.37 -18.11 31.22
C PRO A 191 9.94 -19.06 32.27
N PRO A 192 11.22 -19.51 32.17
CA PRO A 192 11.85 -20.19 33.28
C PRO A 192 11.83 -19.23 34.47
N SER A 193 10.97 -19.52 35.44
CA SER A 193 11.03 -18.90 36.75
C SER A 193 12.35 -19.30 37.37
N VAL A 194 13.16 -18.28 37.70
CA VAL A 194 14.46 -18.32 38.39
C VAL A 194 15.68 -18.44 37.44
N PRO A 195 16.47 -17.36 37.27
CA PRO A 195 17.82 -17.47 36.72
C PRO A 195 18.74 -18.18 37.73
N PRO A 196 19.70 -19.01 37.28
CA PRO A 196 20.78 -19.49 38.15
C PRO A 196 21.53 -18.28 38.72
N PRO A 197 21.95 -18.29 39.99
CA PRO A 197 22.73 -17.19 40.55
C PRO A 197 24.11 -17.17 39.89
N GLY A 198 24.36 -16.21 38.99
CA GLY A 198 25.70 -16.01 38.42
C GLY A 198 25.83 -15.32 37.06
N SER A 199 24.75 -15.08 36.30
CA SER A 199 24.88 -14.37 35.02
C SER A 199 24.75 -12.86 35.17
N THR A 200 25.85 -12.16 34.92
CA THR A 200 25.87 -10.70 34.75
C THR A 200 24.99 -10.30 33.57
N ALA A 201 24.15 -9.28 33.78
CA ALA A 201 23.24 -8.71 32.80
C ALA A 201 23.98 -8.19 31.55
N ALA A 202 23.95 -8.95 30.47
CA ALA A 202 24.06 -8.51 29.07
C ALA A 202 24.04 -9.71 28.12
N ASP A 203 22.91 -10.42 28.02
CA ASP A 203 22.68 -11.31 26.87
C ASP A 203 21.37 -10.87 26.23
N LYS A 204 21.49 -9.93 25.29
CA LYS A 204 20.37 -9.52 24.44
C LYS A 204 20.13 -10.67 23.48
N GLN A 205 18.91 -11.21 23.49
CA GLN A 205 18.44 -12.12 22.44
C GLN A 205 18.84 -11.60 21.05
N PRO A 206 19.29 -12.46 20.12
CA PRO A 206 19.67 -12.04 18.79
C PRO A 206 18.46 -11.36 18.12
N LYS A 207 18.67 -10.12 17.65
CA LYS A 207 17.70 -9.39 16.83
C LYS A 207 18.12 -9.56 15.38
N ASP A 208 17.32 -10.29 14.62
CA ASP A 208 17.70 -10.72 13.29
C ASP A 208 17.26 -9.74 12.21
N CYS A 209 16.31 -8.84 12.50
CA CYS A 209 15.97 -7.70 11.64
C CYS A 209 16.66 -6.40 12.09
N GLY A 210 17.01 -5.55 11.12
CA GLY A 210 17.74 -4.30 11.35
C GLY A 210 16.82 -3.10 11.54
N THR A 211 17.04 -2.31 12.59
CA THR A 211 16.33 -1.03 12.78
C THR A 211 17.33 0.11 12.92
N ILE A 212 17.21 1.15 12.08
CA ILE A 212 18.06 2.33 12.21
C ILE A 212 17.32 3.40 13.03
N THR A 213 17.75 3.58 14.28
CA THR A 213 17.28 4.67 15.15
C THR A 213 18.20 5.88 15.02
N VAL A 214 17.63 7.06 14.76
CA VAL A 214 18.44 8.29 14.70
C VAL A 214 18.51 8.91 16.08
N ARG A 215 19.70 8.91 16.69
CA ARG A 215 20.00 9.63 17.93
C ARG A 215 19.72 11.12 17.74
N LYS A 216 18.54 11.57 18.16
CA LYS A 216 18.27 12.99 18.40
C LYS A 216 19.14 13.39 19.58
N LYS A 217 20.03 14.36 19.40
CA LYS A 217 20.81 14.98 20.49
C LYS A 217 19.79 15.45 21.53
N GLU A 218 19.71 14.78 22.68
CA GLU A 218 18.78 15.12 23.75
C GLU A 218 19.10 16.53 24.24
N LYS A 219 18.34 17.53 23.79
CA LYS A 219 18.30 18.81 24.49
C LYS A 219 17.50 18.59 25.75
N ARG A 220 18.17 18.66 26.91
CA ARG A 220 17.58 18.68 28.26
C ARG A 220 16.33 19.56 28.24
N GLN A 221 15.17 18.97 28.50
CA GLN A 221 13.93 19.70 28.70
C GLN A 221 14.05 20.50 30.00
N LYS A 222 13.97 21.84 29.90
CA LYS A 222 13.61 22.70 31.04
C LYS A 222 12.09 22.68 31.17
N GLY A 223 11.63 22.51 32.40
CA GLY A 223 10.22 22.38 32.75
C GLY A 223 9.41 23.67 32.62
N VAL A 224 8.11 23.42 32.40
CA VAL A 224 6.92 24.23 32.73
C VAL A 224 6.66 25.49 31.91
N GLU A 225 5.61 25.44 31.08
CA GLU A 225 4.41 26.25 31.34
C GLU A 225 3.15 25.65 30.67
N GLU A 226 2.11 25.49 31.48
CA GLU A 226 0.75 25.08 31.10
C GLU A 226 0.06 26.17 30.27
N GLY A 227 0.45 26.31 29.00
CA GLY A 227 -0.22 27.17 28.03
C GLY A 227 -1.17 26.38 27.14
N ARG A 228 -2.45 26.28 27.51
CA ARG A 228 -3.60 25.86 26.68
C ARG A 228 -3.28 24.79 25.61
N ARG A 229 -3.32 23.52 26.02
CA ARG A 229 -3.61 22.39 25.10
C ARG A 229 -4.94 22.67 24.40
N ARG A 230 -4.88 23.33 23.24
CA ARG A 230 -5.92 23.22 22.23
C ARG A 230 -5.98 21.72 21.95
N ARG A 231 -7.04 21.07 22.47
CA ARG A 231 -7.33 19.66 22.29
C ARG A 231 -7.48 19.41 20.79
N ASN A 232 -6.37 19.20 20.09
CA ASN A 232 -6.38 18.40 18.90
C ASN A 232 -6.62 16.98 19.44
N ALA A 233 -7.88 16.65 19.65
CA ALA A 233 -8.33 15.26 19.64
C ALA A 233 -8.03 14.76 18.22
N ILE A 234 -6.76 14.46 17.96
CA ILE A 234 -6.29 13.96 16.68
C ILE A 234 -7.03 12.63 16.49
N HIS A 235 -7.79 12.56 15.41
CA HIS A 235 -8.71 11.50 15.02
C HIS A 235 -8.05 10.11 15.06
N LEU A 236 -8.05 9.41 16.20
CA LEU A 236 -7.69 7.97 16.21
C LEU A 236 -8.76 7.09 15.59
N ASN A 237 -9.95 7.65 15.36
CA ASN A 237 -10.99 7.01 14.57
C ASN A 237 -10.83 7.30 13.07
N GLY A 238 -9.80 8.05 12.65
CA GLY A 238 -9.50 8.31 11.24
C GLY A 238 -9.03 7.05 10.52
N LEU A 239 -9.36 6.93 9.23
CA LEU A 239 -8.72 5.98 8.33
C LEU A 239 -7.42 6.63 7.85
N TYR A 240 -6.27 6.00 8.11
CA TYR A 240 -4.99 6.45 7.59
C TYR A 240 -4.67 5.62 6.37
N THR A 241 -4.21 6.24 5.29
CA THR A 241 -3.77 5.51 4.10
C THR A 241 -2.29 5.74 3.91
N VAL A 242 -1.57 4.66 3.62
CA VAL A 242 -0.14 4.69 3.34
C VAL A 242 0.03 4.43 1.85
N GLU A 243 0.37 5.47 1.09
CA GLU A 243 0.62 5.36 -0.34
C GLU A 243 2.02 4.77 -0.58
N THR A 244 2.06 3.53 -1.08
CA THR A 244 3.28 2.74 -1.19
C THR A 244 3.67 2.50 -2.66
N VAL A 245 4.91 2.80 -3.02
CA VAL A 245 5.54 2.26 -4.23
C VAL A 245 6.24 0.95 -3.91
N VAL A 246 6.08 -0.06 -4.76
CA VAL A 246 6.80 -1.33 -4.65
C VAL A 246 7.77 -1.43 -5.81
N VAL A 247 9.02 -1.79 -5.52
CA VAL A 247 10.09 -1.91 -6.52
C VAL A 247 10.65 -3.32 -6.43
N ALA A 248 10.61 -4.04 -7.55
CA ALA A 248 11.31 -5.30 -7.74
C ALA A 248 12.62 -4.98 -8.47
N ASP A 249 13.76 -5.35 -7.88
CA ASP A 249 15.04 -5.14 -8.53
C ASP A 249 15.37 -6.18 -9.61
N SER A 250 16.54 -6.03 -10.24
CA SER A 250 17.01 -6.95 -11.28
C SER A 250 17.06 -8.40 -10.83
N ASP A 251 17.46 -8.66 -9.59
CA ASP A 251 17.62 -10.02 -9.10
C ASP A 251 16.25 -10.69 -8.91
N MET A 252 15.25 -9.94 -8.44
CA MET A 252 13.86 -10.39 -8.39
C MET A 252 13.30 -10.72 -9.78
N VAL A 253 13.49 -9.80 -10.74
CA VAL A 253 12.98 -9.97 -12.11
C VAL A 253 13.69 -11.11 -12.84
N GLN A 254 15.00 -11.28 -12.64
CA GLN A 254 15.77 -12.37 -13.23
C GLN A 254 15.40 -13.73 -12.64
N TYR A 255 15.13 -13.80 -11.34
CA TYR A 255 14.78 -15.06 -10.67
C TYR A 255 13.38 -15.56 -11.06
N HIS A 256 12.36 -14.69 -10.96
CA HIS A 256 10.96 -15.09 -11.20
C HIS A 256 10.52 -14.91 -12.65
N GLY A 257 11.13 -13.97 -13.38
CA GLY A 257 10.56 -13.38 -14.59
C GLY A 257 9.60 -12.22 -14.25
N ALA A 258 9.49 -11.22 -15.13
CA ALA A 258 8.73 -10.00 -14.87
C ALA A 258 7.24 -10.26 -14.55
N GLU A 259 6.59 -11.09 -15.37
CA GLU A 259 5.16 -11.40 -15.22
C GLU A 259 4.86 -12.17 -13.92
N ALA A 260 5.72 -13.13 -13.56
CA ALA A 260 5.57 -13.88 -12.31
C ALA A 260 5.93 -13.04 -11.09
N ALA A 261 6.98 -12.22 -11.16
CA ALA A 261 7.35 -11.27 -10.11
C ALA A 261 6.21 -10.27 -9.83
N GLN A 262 5.56 -9.77 -10.88
CA GLN A 262 4.38 -8.91 -10.74
C GLN A 262 3.26 -9.61 -9.97
N ARG A 263 2.85 -10.80 -10.40
CA ARG A 263 1.78 -11.57 -9.73
C ARG A 263 2.13 -11.88 -8.27
N PHE A 264 3.37 -12.30 -8.04
CA PHE A 264 3.88 -12.64 -6.72
C PHE A 264 3.85 -11.44 -5.77
N LEU A 265 4.42 -10.30 -6.18
CA LEU A 265 4.48 -9.10 -5.35
C LEU A 265 3.09 -8.52 -5.05
N LEU A 266 2.17 -8.54 -6.02
CA LEU A 266 0.80 -8.09 -5.76
C LEU A 266 0.05 -9.03 -4.80
N THR A 267 0.32 -10.34 -4.87
CA THR A 267 -0.21 -11.31 -3.90
C THR A 267 0.31 -11.03 -2.49
N VAL A 268 1.62 -10.80 -2.37
CA VAL A 268 2.30 -10.43 -1.13
C VAL A 268 1.73 -9.13 -0.57
N MET A 269 1.54 -8.10 -1.40
CA MET A 269 0.98 -6.82 -0.93
C MET A 269 -0.49 -6.92 -0.53
N ASN A 270 -1.29 -7.78 -1.16
CA ASN A 270 -2.64 -8.08 -0.70
C ASN A 270 -2.62 -8.72 0.71
N MET A 271 -1.65 -9.61 0.98
CA MET A 271 -1.46 -10.20 2.30
C MET A 271 -1.07 -9.12 3.33
N VAL A 272 -0.11 -8.24 2.99
CA VAL A 272 0.30 -7.10 3.84
C VAL A 272 -0.89 -6.20 4.16
N TYR A 273 -1.68 -5.84 3.15
CA TYR A 273 -2.91 -5.04 3.33
C TYR A 273 -3.87 -5.67 4.33
N ASN A 274 -4.11 -6.98 4.23
CA ASN A 274 -4.98 -7.69 5.15
C ASN A 274 -4.39 -7.80 6.58
N MET A 275 -3.06 -7.92 6.72
CA MET A 275 -2.39 -7.87 8.03
C MET A 275 -2.61 -6.52 8.73
N PHE A 276 -2.49 -5.39 8.02
CA PHE A 276 -2.75 -4.07 8.58
C PHE A 276 -4.24 -3.78 8.84
N ASN A 277 -5.14 -4.48 8.15
CA ASN A 277 -6.58 -4.46 8.44
C ASN A 277 -6.99 -5.39 9.58
N SER A 278 -6.06 -6.15 10.17
CA SER A 278 -6.35 -7.02 11.30
C SER A 278 -6.87 -6.24 12.49
N LYS A 279 -7.92 -6.76 13.14
CA LYS A 279 -8.52 -6.17 14.35
C LYS A 279 -7.51 -6.05 15.50
N SER A 280 -6.47 -6.91 15.51
CA SER A 280 -5.42 -6.89 16.53
C SER A 280 -4.64 -5.57 16.57
N LEU A 281 -4.50 -4.88 15.42
CA LEU A 281 -3.80 -3.60 15.36
C LEU A 281 -4.57 -2.48 16.08
N GLY A 282 -5.90 -2.59 16.18
CA GLY A 282 -6.76 -1.60 16.84
C GLY A 282 -6.90 -0.24 16.14
N VAL A 283 -6.10 0.02 15.09
CA VAL A 283 -6.14 1.25 14.28
C VAL A 283 -6.35 0.88 12.81
N ARG A 284 -7.12 1.69 12.08
CA ARG A 284 -7.42 1.46 10.65
C ARG A 284 -6.31 2.07 9.78
N ILE A 285 -5.37 1.23 9.38
CA ILE A 285 -4.32 1.56 8.40
C ILE A 285 -4.64 0.87 7.07
N ASN A 286 -4.75 1.65 6.01
CA ASN A 286 -4.98 1.18 4.65
C ASN A 286 -3.66 1.25 3.87
N ILE A 287 -3.02 0.11 3.62
CA ILE A 287 -1.86 0.05 2.73
C ILE A 287 -2.35 0.12 1.29
N ARG A 288 -1.93 1.14 0.54
CA ARG A 288 -2.35 1.37 -0.84
C ARG A 288 -1.16 1.44 -1.78
N VAL A 289 -1.01 0.44 -2.63
CA VAL A 289 0.01 0.38 -3.67
C VAL A 289 -0.37 1.33 -4.81
N THR A 290 0.47 2.33 -5.03
CA THR A 290 0.25 3.34 -6.08
C THR A 290 0.91 2.94 -7.39
N LYS A 291 2.06 2.26 -7.33
CA LYS A 291 2.80 1.81 -8.50
C LYS A 291 3.69 0.62 -8.15
N LEU A 292 3.84 -0.30 -9.10
CA LEU A 292 4.81 -1.38 -9.06
C LEU A 292 5.87 -1.14 -10.14
N VAL A 293 7.14 -1.12 -9.76
CA VAL A 293 8.28 -0.95 -10.68
C VAL A 293 9.04 -2.25 -10.79
N LEU A 294 9.23 -2.75 -12.01
CA LEU A 294 10.03 -3.93 -12.32
C LEU A 294 11.30 -3.49 -13.04
N LEU A 295 12.44 -3.64 -12.38
CA LEU A 295 13.74 -3.27 -12.93
C LEU A 295 14.39 -4.49 -13.57
N HIS A 296 14.58 -4.50 -14.89
CA HIS A 296 15.36 -5.57 -15.55
C HIS A 296 16.86 -5.40 -15.29
N ASN A 297 17.31 -4.16 -15.09
CA ASN A 297 18.66 -3.81 -14.68
C ASN A 297 18.61 -2.82 -13.51
N ARG A 298 19.53 -2.95 -12.56
CA ARG A 298 19.68 -1.95 -11.48
C ARG A 298 20.25 -0.65 -12.06
N PRO A 299 19.59 0.51 -11.86
CA PRO A 299 20.15 1.81 -12.21
C PRO A 299 21.47 2.06 -11.50
N ASP A 300 22.34 2.88 -12.08
CA ASP A 300 23.69 3.11 -11.50
C ASP A 300 23.67 3.65 -10.07
N ARG A 301 22.63 4.42 -9.71
CA ARG A 301 22.48 5.01 -8.37
C ARG A 301 21.83 4.08 -7.34
N LEU A 302 21.31 2.93 -7.75
CA LEU A 302 20.72 1.93 -6.87
C LEU A 302 21.69 0.78 -6.66
N LYS A 303 22.42 0.81 -5.55
CA LYS A 303 23.40 -0.22 -5.17
C LYS A 303 22.82 -1.09 -4.06
N VAL A 304 22.55 -2.34 -4.40
CA VAL A 304 22.14 -3.38 -3.46
C VAL A 304 23.25 -4.42 -3.39
N GLY A 305 23.70 -4.72 -2.18
CA GLY A 305 24.72 -5.72 -1.91
C GLY A 305 24.58 -6.28 -0.50
N HIS A 306 25.61 -7.01 -0.07
CA HIS A 306 25.63 -7.75 1.18
C HIS A 306 25.41 -6.92 2.46
N HIS A 307 25.75 -5.62 2.45
CA HIS A 307 25.59 -4.76 3.63
C HIS A 307 24.22 -4.08 3.63
N GLY A 308 23.31 -4.58 4.47
CA GLY A 308 21.90 -4.14 4.51
C GLY A 308 21.73 -2.63 4.75
N GLU A 309 22.49 -2.04 5.67
CA GLU A 309 22.41 -0.60 5.96
C GLU A 309 22.80 0.26 4.74
N ARG A 310 23.86 -0.11 4.02
CA ARG A 310 24.32 0.60 2.81
C ARG A 310 23.32 0.44 1.67
N SER A 311 22.77 -0.76 1.50
CA SER A 311 21.73 -1.05 0.51
C SER A 311 20.46 -0.24 0.78
N LEU A 312 20.02 -0.14 2.05
CA LEU A 312 18.89 0.68 2.44
C LEU A 312 19.17 2.15 2.14
N GLU A 313 20.31 2.71 2.56
CA GLU A 313 20.67 4.11 2.29
C GLU A 313 20.66 4.43 0.79
N SER A 314 21.25 3.56 -0.03
CA SER A 314 21.25 3.72 -1.49
C SER A 314 19.83 3.71 -2.07
N PHE A 315 18.97 2.79 -1.61
CA PHE A 315 17.58 2.75 -2.06
C PHE A 315 16.79 3.99 -1.63
N CYS A 316 16.96 4.46 -0.40
CA CYS A 316 16.30 5.67 0.09
C CYS A 316 16.71 6.91 -0.71
N GLN A 317 17.99 7.01 -1.08
CA GLN A 317 18.46 8.09 -1.93
C GLN A 317 17.83 8.01 -3.33
N TRP A 318 17.87 6.84 -3.96
CA TRP A 318 17.25 6.63 -5.27
C TRP A 318 15.74 6.94 -5.25
N GLN A 319 15.03 6.47 -4.22
CA GLN A 319 13.63 6.75 -3.98
C GLN A 319 13.37 8.26 -3.86
N TRP A 320 14.18 8.98 -3.09
CA TRP A 320 14.03 10.42 -2.94
C TRP A 320 14.28 11.18 -4.24
N GLU A 321 15.24 10.75 -5.05
CA GLU A 321 15.51 11.35 -6.37
C GLU A 321 14.34 11.12 -7.34
N GLU A 322 13.74 9.91 -7.32
CA GLU A 322 12.63 9.56 -8.20
C GLU A 322 11.28 10.17 -7.75
N TYR A 323 10.99 10.15 -6.44
CA TYR A 323 9.65 10.43 -5.89
C TYR A 323 9.62 11.54 -4.82
N GLY A 324 10.75 12.23 -4.58
CA GLY A 324 10.92 13.13 -3.44
C GLY A 324 11.00 14.62 -3.77
N GLY A 325 11.02 15.01 -5.06
CA GLY A 325 11.29 16.39 -5.45
C GLY A 325 10.33 16.98 -6.50
N PRO A 326 10.04 18.29 -6.42
CA PRO A 326 9.61 19.09 -7.55
C PRO A 326 10.43 18.79 -8.81
N ARG A 327 9.79 18.34 -9.90
CA ARG A 327 10.44 18.37 -11.20
C ARG A 327 10.32 19.81 -11.73
N TYR A 328 11.45 20.51 -11.77
CA TYR A 328 11.50 21.84 -12.35
C TYR A 328 11.43 21.73 -13.88
N LEU A 329 10.45 22.38 -14.50
CA LEU A 329 10.44 22.64 -15.94
C LEU A 329 11.10 24.01 -16.17
N GLY A 330 12.42 24.01 -16.35
CA GLY A 330 13.22 25.25 -16.40
C GLY A 330 13.44 25.86 -15.01
N ASN A 331 13.27 27.18 -14.87
CA ASN A 331 13.43 27.89 -13.58
C ASN A 331 12.14 27.96 -12.75
N ASN A 332 11.00 27.49 -13.29
CA ASN A 332 9.71 27.61 -12.62
C ASN A 332 9.26 26.25 -12.07
N TYR A 333 8.94 26.23 -10.77
CA TYR A 333 8.21 25.13 -10.17
C TYR A 333 6.73 25.24 -10.56
N VAL A 334 6.19 24.24 -11.24
CA VAL A 334 4.75 24.14 -11.52
C VAL A 334 4.16 23.03 -10.64
N PRO A 335 3.69 23.34 -9.42
CA PRO A 335 2.98 22.37 -8.59
C PRO A 335 1.66 21.93 -9.27
N GLY A 336 1.43 20.63 -9.36
CA GLY A 336 0.22 20.02 -9.91
C GLY A 336 0.26 19.74 -11.41
N GLY A 337 1.43 19.69 -12.04
CA GLY A 337 1.58 19.31 -13.45
C GLY A 337 1.07 17.88 -13.71
N ARG A 338 0.59 17.59 -14.93
CA ARG A 338 0.19 16.22 -15.33
C ARG A 338 1.33 15.19 -15.18
N ASP A 339 2.58 15.66 -15.19
CA ASP A 339 3.81 14.86 -15.03
C ASP A 339 4.39 14.90 -13.61
N ASP A 340 3.68 15.50 -12.64
CA ASP A 340 4.11 15.47 -11.24
C ASP A 340 3.91 14.07 -10.67
N ILE A 341 5.03 13.47 -10.29
CA ILE A 341 5.05 12.17 -9.62
C ILE A 341 4.32 12.32 -8.28
N PRO A 342 3.24 11.54 -8.02
CA PRO A 342 2.54 11.58 -6.75
C PRO A 342 3.53 11.38 -5.61
N PRO A 343 3.52 12.23 -4.57
CA PRO A 343 4.43 12.04 -3.46
C PRO A 343 3.99 10.77 -2.71
N VAL A 344 4.77 9.70 -2.83
CA VAL A 344 4.51 8.45 -2.09
C VAL A 344 4.81 8.65 -0.61
N ASP A 345 4.08 7.98 0.26
CA ASP A 345 4.29 8.06 1.71
C ASP A 345 5.40 7.11 2.17
N THR A 346 5.58 5.98 1.45
CA THR A 346 6.65 5.01 1.64
C THR A 346 7.00 4.27 0.34
N ALA A 347 8.17 3.64 0.30
CA ALA A 347 8.61 2.80 -0.80
C ALA A 347 9.24 1.50 -0.29
N VAL A 348 8.94 0.39 -0.93
CA VAL A 348 9.44 -0.94 -0.57
C VAL A 348 10.28 -1.48 -1.72
N LEU A 349 11.55 -1.76 -1.48
CA LEU A 349 12.41 -2.50 -2.39
C LEU A 349 12.42 -3.97 -1.99
N VAL A 350 12.10 -4.84 -2.94
CA VAL A 350 12.22 -6.29 -2.80
C VAL A 350 13.40 -6.76 -3.65
N THR A 351 14.28 -7.54 -3.05
CA THR A 351 15.48 -8.08 -3.70
C THR A 351 15.67 -9.57 -3.40
N ARG A 352 16.38 -10.27 -4.28
CA ARG A 352 16.92 -11.63 -4.04
C ARG A 352 18.36 -11.65 -3.54
N THR A 353 18.99 -10.47 -3.39
CA THR A 353 20.32 -10.37 -2.79
C THR A 353 20.25 -10.67 -1.30
N ASP A 354 21.06 -11.63 -0.84
CA ASP A 354 21.27 -11.95 0.57
C ASP A 354 22.08 -10.82 1.23
N PHE A 355 21.50 -10.16 2.24
CA PHE A 355 22.13 -9.03 2.94
C PHE A 355 22.05 -9.18 4.46
N CYS A 356 22.96 -8.50 5.15
CA CYS A 356 23.19 -8.68 6.58
C CYS A 356 23.40 -7.33 7.24
N VAL A 357 22.90 -7.21 8.48
CA VAL A 357 22.96 -5.94 9.23
C VAL A 357 24.00 -6.00 10.36
N HIS A 358 24.17 -7.15 11.02
CA HIS A 358 24.99 -7.26 12.24
C HIS A 358 26.07 -8.34 12.24
N LYS A 359 26.04 -9.30 11.31
CA LYS A 359 27.05 -10.37 11.17
C LYS A 359 27.31 -10.61 9.68
N ASP A 360 28.56 -10.85 9.32
CA ASP A 360 28.95 -11.12 7.92
C ASP A 360 28.48 -12.51 7.45
N GLN A 361 28.29 -13.50 8.34
CA GLN A 361 27.64 -14.79 8.05
C GLN A 361 27.42 -15.67 9.32
N PRO A 362 26.38 -16.53 9.38
CA PRO A 362 25.22 -16.57 8.48
C PRO A 362 24.32 -15.33 8.66
N CYS A 363 23.63 -14.97 7.59
CA CYS A 363 22.78 -13.79 7.53
C CYS A 363 21.33 -14.19 7.79
N ASP A 364 20.87 -13.87 8.99
CA ASP A 364 19.50 -14.15 9.41
C ASP A 364 18.56 -12.97 9.14
N THR A 365 19.09 -11.85 8.62
CA THR A 365 18.31 -10.64 8.32
C THR A 365 17.56 -10.73 7.01
N VAL A 366 16.23 -10.66 7.10
CA VAL A 366 15.32 -10.67 5.94
C VAL A 366 14.80 -9.29 5.57
N GLY A 367 15.00 -8.27 6.42
CA GLY A 367 14.44 -6.94 6.24
C GLY A 367 15.18 -5.85 7.04
N ILE A 368 15.07 -4.61 6.57
CA ILE A 368 15.60 -3.43 7.27
C ILE A 368 14.80 -2.16 6.92
N ALA A 369 14.51 -1.34 7.94
CA ALA A 369 13.86 -0.05 7.78
C ALA A 369 14.32 1.01 8.82
N TYR A 370 14.00 2.26 8.52
CA TYR A 370 14.13 3.36 9.48
C TYR A 370 12.93 3.42 10.42
N LEU A 371 13.18 3.54 11.72
CA LEU A 371 12.12 3.74 12.71
C LEU A 371 11.44 5.11 12.51
N GLY A 372 10.13 5.10 12.25
CA GLY A 372 9.35 6.32 11.99
C GLY A 372 9.76 7.06 10.72
N GLY A 373 10.25 6.33 9.72
CA GLY A 373 10.69 6.88 8.43
C GLY A 373 9.55 7.31 7.49
N ALA A 374 8.32 6.83 7.70
CA ALA A 374 7.15 7.21 6.91
C ALA A 374 6.96 8.75 6.91
N CYS A 375 6.53 9.31 5.78
CA CYS A 375 6.45 10.76 5.53
C CYS A 375 7.78 11.55 5.58
N SER A 376 8.91 10.92 5.90
CA SER A 376 10.21 11.58 5.80
C SER A 376 10.60 11.76 4.34
N SER A 377 11.18 12.89 3.96
CA SER A 377 11.65 13.10 2.58
C SER A 377 12.69 12.07 2.16
N LYS A 378 13.62 11.70 3.05
CA LYS A 378 14.78 10.85 2.73
C LYS A 378 14.79 9.46 3.39
N ARG A 379 13.76 9.12 4.18
CA ARG A 379 13.76 7.88 5.00
C ARG A 379 12.50 7.04 4.88
N LYS A 380 11.63 7.37 3.91
CA LYS A 380 10.36 6.68 3.66
C LYS A 380 10.55 5.43 2.79
N CYS A 381 11.48 4.57 3.19
CA CYS A 381 12.01 3.47 2.41
C CYS A 381 12.16 2.23 3.30
N VAL A 382 11.91 1.07 2.70
CA VAL A 382 12.00 -0.26 3.30
C VAL A 382 12.73 -1.17 2.33
N LEU A 383 13.65 -2.00 2.83
CA LEU A 383 14.32 -3.04 2.07
C LEU A 383 13.93 -4.41 2.62
N ALA A 384 13.52 -5.32 1.75
CA ALA A 384 13.13 -6.68 2.09
C ALA A 384 13.77 -7.71 1.15
N GLU A 385 14.29 -8.79 1.72
CA GLU A 385 14.76 -9.97 0.98
C GLU A 385 13.57 -10.90 0.68
N ASP A 386 13.46 -11.33 -0.57
CA ASP A 386 12.48 -12.34 -0.98
C ASP A 386 12.82 -13.73 -0.41
N ASN A 387 11.99 -14.14 0.55
CA ASN A 387 11.99 -15.47 1.18
C ASN A 387 10.70 -16.26 0.89
N GLY A 388 10.06 -15.99 -0.26
CA GLY A 388 8.79 -16.60 -0.68
C GLY A 388 7.57 -15.89 -0.08
N LEU A 389 6.47 -16.61 0.17
CA LEU A 389 5.24 -15.98 0.70
C LEU A 389 5.41 -15.37 2.10
N ASN A 390 6.44 -15.79 2.84
CA ASN A 390 6.82 -15.16 4.11
C ASN A 390 7.23 -13.69 3.96
N LEU A 391 7.54 -13.24 2.74
CA LEU A 391 7.90 -11.86 2.43
C LEU A 391 6.81 -10.88 2.87
N ALA A 392 5.53 -11.30 2.89
CA ALA A 392 4.45 -10.47 3.39
C ALA A 392 4.65 -10.07 4.87
N PHE A 393 5.15 -10.98 5.71
CA PHE A 393 5.45 -10.69 7.11
C PHE A 393 6.64 -9.76 7.23
N THR A 394 7.70 -10.04 6.47
CA THR A 394 8.88 -9.16 6.39
C THR A 394 8.45 -7.73 6.04
N ILE A 395 7.71 -7.55 4.95
CA ILE A 395 7.25 -6.22 4.53
C ILE A 395 6.34 -5.58 5.59
N ALA A 396 5.43 -6.33 6.20
CA ALA A 396 4.57 -5.81 7.26
C ALA A 396 5.35 -5.37 8.50
N HIS A 397 6.32 -6.16 8.94
CA HIS A 397 7.23 -5.86 10.04
C HIS A 397 8.03 -4.58 9.77
N GLU A 398 8.67 -4.49 8.60
CA GLU A 398 9.49 -3.33 8.24
C GLU A 398 8.66 -2.06 7.99
N LEU A 399 7.44 -2.18 7.45
CA LEU A 399 6.49 -1.07 7.41
C LEU A 399 6.04 -0.65 8.82
N GLY A 400 5.92 -1.59 9.75
CA GLY A 400 5.71 -1.32 11.17
C GLY A 400 6.80 -0.43 11.75
N HIS A 401 8.07 -0.76 11.51
CA HIS A 401 9.22 0.10 11.84
C HIS A 401 9.10 1.46 11.16
N ASN A 402 8.78 1.51 9.87
CA ASN A 402 8.62 2.76 9.14
C ASN A 402 7.52 3.67 9.74
N MET A 403 6.49 3.07 10.36
CA MET A 403 5.43 3.74 11.11
C MET A 403 5.67 3.84 12.62
N GLY A 404 6.91 3.62 13.07
CA GLY A 404 7.36 3.92 14.43
C GLY A 404 7.12 2.83 15.48
N MET A 405 6.76 1.61 15.08
CA MET A 405 6.68 0.45 15.97
C MET A 405 8.08 -0.07 16.28
N SER A 406 8.41 -0.28 17.56
CA SER A 406 9.65 -0.96 17.95
C SER A 406 9.43 -2.47 18.04
N HIS A 407 10.49 -3.25 18.26
CA HIS A 407 10.30 -4.68 18.51
C HIS A 407 9.52 -4.92 19.80
N ASP A 408 8.72 -5.97 19.84
CA ASP A 408 7.98 -6.38 21.04
C ASP A 408 8.92 -6.74 22.19
N ASP A 409 10.12 -7.24 21.88
CA ASP A 409 11.16 -7.56 22.86
C ASP A 409 11.82 -6.31 23.48
N ASP A 410 11.62 -5.12 22.90
CA ASP A 410 12.02 -3.85 23.52
C ASP A 410 11.01 -3.37 24.57
N HIS A 411 9.85 -4.03 24.66
CA HIS A 411 8.79 -3.74 25.61
C HIS A 411 8.67 -4.85 26.66
N ALA A 412 8.82 -4.49 27.94
CA ALA A 412 8.76 -5.44 29.05
C ALA A 412 7.43 -6.23 29.15
N THR A 413 6.35 -5.73 28.57
CA THR A 413 5.02 -6.36 28.58
C THR A 413 4.73 -7.25 27.37
N CYS A 414 5.51 -7.14 26.30
CA CYS A 414 5.28 -7.86 25.04
C CYS A 414 6.43 -8.81 24.64
N THR A 415 7.50 -8.84 25.42
CA THR A 415 8.63 -9.78 25.28
C THR A 415 8.18 -11.25 25.29
N GLY A 416 8.81 -12.07 24.44
CA GLY A 416 8.60 -13.52 24.40
C GLY A 416 7.32 -13.96 23.68
N HIS A 417 6.65 -13.04 22.97
CA HIS A 417 5.51 -13.34 22.11
C HIS A 417 5.90 -13.24 20.64
N SER A 418 5.42 -14.17 19.81
CA SER A 418 5.76 -14.23 18.37
C SER A 418 4.82 -13.39 17.49
N HIS A 419 4.46 -12.19 17.91
CA HIS A 419 3.66 -11.24 17.11
C HIS A 419 4.47 -10.70 15.93
N ILE A 420 3.81 -9.96 15.02
CA ILE A 420 4.45 -9.40 13.82
C ILE A 420 5.74 -8.62 14.17
N MET A 421 5.77 -7.86 15.27
CA MET A 421 6.93 -7.05 15.68
C MET A 421 7.93 -7.77 16.62
N SER A 422 7.87 -9.10 16.75
CA SER A 422 8.92 -9.85 17.48
C SER A 422 10.31 -9.65 16.84
N GLY A 423 11.40 -9.71 17.62
CA GLY A 423 12.77 -9.55 17.12
C GLY A 423 13.44 -10.86 16.68
N GLU A 424 12.85 -12.03 16.95
CA GLU A 424 13.42 -13.37 16.74
C GLU A 424 13.31 -13.89 15.28
N TRP A 425 13.40 -13.00 14.30
CA TRP A 425 13.12 -13.32 12.89
C TRP A 425 14.31 -13.89 12.13
N VAL A 426 14.50 -15.21 12.23
CA VAL A 426 15.53 -15.94 11.47
C VAL A 426 15.02 -16.37 10.09
N LYS A 427 15.87 -16.26 9.07
CA LYS A 427 15.69 -16.88 7.75
C LYS A 427 15.31 -18.37 7.88
N GLY A 428 14.07 -18.71 7.55
CA GLY A 428 13.55 -20.08 7.60
C GLY A 428 12.81 -20.46 8.90
N ARG A 429 12.75 -19.58 9.91
CA ARG A 429 11.76 -19.67 10.99
C ARG A 429 10.46 -19.00 10.55
N ASN A 430 9.34 -19.67 10.78
CA ASN A 430 8.05 -19.22 10.28
C ASN A 430 7.26 -18.50 11.38
N PRO A 431 6.55 -17.40 11.05
CA PRO A 431 5.75 -16.68 12.01
C PRO A 431 4.67 -17.59 12.59
N SER A 432 4.68 -17.74 13.90
CA SER A 432 3.69 -18.54 14.61
C SER A 432 2.40 -17.75 14.88
N ASP A 433 2.49 -16.41 14.93
CA ASP A 433 1.36 -15.52 15.19
C ASP A 433 1.37 -14.27 14.30
N LEU A 434 0.34 -14.12 13.49
CA LEU A 434 0.19 -13.03 12.53
C LEU A 434 -0.61 -11.84 13.10
N SER A 435 -0.74 -11.78 14.42
CA SER A 435 -1.39 -10.67 15.11
C SER A 435 -0.39 -9.60 15.51
N TRP A 436 -0.88 -8.37 15.64
CA TRP A 436 -0.14 -7.25 16.22
C TRP A 436 -0.26 -7.30 17.75
N SER A 437 0.83 -6.98 18.45
CA SER A 437 0.82 -6.92 19.90
C SER A 437 0.14 -5.63 20.39
N PRO A 438 -0.32 -5.58 21.66
CA PRO A 438 -0.73 -4.33 22.29
C PRO A 438 0.35 -3.25 22.25
N CYS A 439 1.64 -3.62 22.38
CA CYS A 439 2.75 -2.68 22.31
C CYS A 439 2.94 -2.10 20.91
N SER A 440 2.79 -2.91 19.86
CA SER A 440 2.83 -2.44 18.48
C SER A 440 1.71 -1.42 18.20
N ARG A 441 0.50 -1.67 18.71
CA ARG A 441 -0.62 -0.73 18.62
C ARG A 441 -0.31 0.59 19.34
N ASP A 442 0.22 0.53 20.56
CA ASP A 442 0.51 1.72 21.36
C ASP A 442 1.61 2.59 20.70
N ASP A 443 2.65 1.96 20.15
CA ASP A 443 3.70 2.64 19.38
C ASP A 443 3.14 3.31 18.12
N LEU A 444 2.29 2.60 17.35
CA LEU A 444 1.63 3.16 16.18
C LEU A 444 0.75 4.35 16.54
N GLU A 445 -0.09 4.25 17.57
CA GLU A 445 -0.91 5.37 18.02
C GLU A 445 -0.05 6.59 18.37
N LYS A 446 1.09 6.38 19.03
CA LYS A 446 2.04 7.43 19.37
C LYS A 446 2.64 8.08 18.11
N PHE A 447 2.99 7.28 17.10
CA PHE A 447 3.46 7.79 15.82
C PHE A 447 2.38 8.61 15.10
N LEU A 448 1.15 8.09 15.02
CA LEU A 448 0.03 8.74 14.34
C LEU A 448 -0.38 10.06 14.99
N ARG A 449 -0.20 10.21 16.31
CA ARG A 449 -0.41 11.48 17.04
C ARG A 449 0.70 12.50 16.81
N SER A 450 1.84 12.07 16.28
CA SER A 450 3.00 12.94 16.04
C SER A 450 2.84 13.72 14.72
N LYS A 451 3.66 14.76 14.52
CA LYS A 451 3.72 15.46 13.23
C LYS A 451 4.37 14.62 12.13
N ALA A 452 5.04 13.51 12.47
CA ALA A 452 5.72 12.65 11.50
C ALA A 452 4.74 11.83 10.65
N SER A 453 3.47 11.70 11.03
CA SER A 453 2.45 10.95 10.30
C SER A 453 1.59 11.81 9.37
N SER A 454 1.88 13.12 9.22
CA SER A 454 0.94 14.06 8.61
C SER A 454 0.61 13.77 7.14
N CYS A 455 1.49 13.07 6.40
CA CYS A 455 1.23 12.73 5.00
C CYS A 455 0.11 11.69 4.84
N LEU A 456 -0.09 10.81 5.83
CA LEU A 456 -0.99 9.65 5.79
C LEU A 456 -2.49 10.00 5.83
N LEU A 457 -2.80 11.28 6.12
CA LEU A 457 -4.17 11.81 6.16
C LEU A 457 -4.61 12.40 4.81
N HIS A 458 -3.68 12.59 3.88
CA HIS A 458 -3.93 13.27 2.60
C HIS A 458 -3.70 12.31 1.45
N THR A 459 -4.78 11.68 0.99
CA THR A 459 -4.79 10.65 -0.08
C THR A 459 -5.18 11.19 -1.45
N ASP A 460 -5.72 12.40 -1.52
CA ASP A 460 -5.99 13.06 -2.80
C ASP A 460 -4.83 14.01 -3.10
N PRO A 461 -4.07 13.78 -4.19
CA PRO A 461 -3.06 14.72 -4.65
C PRO A 461 -3.64 16.14 -4.81
N ARG A 462 -4.89 16.28 -5.25
CA ARG A 462 -5.58 17.57 -5.38
C ARG A 462 -5.85 18.23 -4.02
N SER A 463 -5.97 17.46 -2.94
CA SER A 463 -6.11 18.00 -1.59
C SER A 463 -4.79 18.56 -1.05
N ARG A 464 -3.64 18.00 -1.46
CA ARG A 464 -2.31 18.55 -1.15
C ARG A 464 -2.07 19.88 -1.86
N TYR A 465 -2.71 20.07 -3.02
CA TYR A 465 -2.67 21.28 -3.86
C TYR A 465 -3.99 22.06 -3.86
N GLN A 466 -4.82 21.96 -2.81
CA GLN A 466 -5.82 23.01 -2.57
C GLN A 466 -5.06 24.28 -2.17
N VAL A 467 -4.45 24.93 -3.18
CA VAL A 467 -4.35 26.37 -3.20
C VAL A 467 -5.76 26.81 -2.91
N ARG A 468 -5.94 27.42 -1.73
CA ARG A 468 -7.12 28.19 -1.46
C ARG A 468 -7.09 29.28 -2.54
N LEU A 469 -7.70 29.01 -3.69
CA LEU A 469 -7.90 30.03 -4.70
C LEU A 469 -8.58 31.14 -3.92
N PRO A 470 -8.00 32.36 -3.89
CA PRO A 470 -8.66 33.48 -3.26
C PRO A 470 -10.10 33.46 -3.78
N PRO A 471 -11.12 33.76 -2.96
CA PRO A 471 -12.50 33.86 -3.43
C PRO A 471 -12.70 34.98 -4.47
N LYS A 472 -11.60 35.54 -5.00
CA LYS A 472 -11.54 36.60 -5.98
C LYS A 472 -11.57 36.00 -7.38
N LEU A 473 -12.38 36.59 -8.24
CA LEU A 473 -12.48 36.28 -9.65
C LEU A 473 -11.16 36.62 -10.38
N PRO A 474 -10.84 35.98 -11.52
CA PRO A 474 -9.56 36.16 -12.22
C PRO A 474 -9.20 37.60 -12.60
N GLY A 475 -10.18 38.44 -12.95
CA GLY A 475 -9.99 39.87 -13.25
C GLY A 475 -9.72 40.75 -12.03
N MET A 476 -9.89 40.23 -10.81
CA MET A 476 -9.39 40.87 -9.59
C MET A 476 -7.92 40.54 -9.29
N HIS A 477 -7.31 39.64 -10.08
CA HIS A 477 -5.88 39.32 -10.01
C HIS A 477 -5.07 40.00 -11.11
N TYR A 478 -5.71 40.29 -12.24
CA TYR A 478 -5.10 40.94 -13.39
C TYR A 478 -5.99 42.12 -13.82
N SER A 479 -5.46 43.33 -13.70
CA SER A 479 -6.08 44.56 -14.22
C SER A 479 -6.26 44.51 -15.75
N ALA A 480 -7.05 45.43 -16.31
CA ALA A 480 -7.23 45.54 -17.76
C ALA A 480 -5.88 45.76 -18.50
N ASP A 481 -4.96 46.53 -17.92
CA ASP A 481 -3.62 46.75 -18.45
C ASP A 481 -2.79 45.46 -18.45
N GLU A 482 -2.77 44.71 -17.35
CA GLU A 482 -2.03 43.45 -17.25
C GLU A 482 -2.58 42.40 -18.23
N GLN A 483 -3.90 42.35 -18.42
CA GLN A 483 -4.52 41.51 -19.44
C GLN A 483 -4.10 41.92 -20.86
N CYS A 484 -4.01 43.22 -21.14
CA CYS A 484 -3.46 43.72 -22.40
C CYS A 484 -1.99 43.32 -22.59
N GLN A 485 -1.18 43.38 -21.54
CA GLN A 485 0.22 42.97 -21.58
C GLN A 485 0.40 41.48 -21.86
N ILE A 486 -0.47 40.64 -21.29
CA ILE A 486 -0.49 39.20 -21.54
C ILE A 486 -0.87 38.89 -23.00
N LEU A 487 -1.82 39.64 -23.57
CA LEU A 487 -2.34 39.36 -24.91
C LEU A 487 -1.49 39.93 -26.05
N PHE A 488 -0.87 41.10 -25.84
CA PHE A 488 -0.17 41.88 -26.87
C PHE A 488 1.29 42.26 -26.53
N GLY A 489 1.79 41.82 -25.37
CA GLY A 489 3.17 42.06 -24.92
C GLY A 489 3.28 43.22 -23.92
N THR A 490 4.41 43.33 -23.23
CA THR A 490 4.62 44.23 -22.08
C THR A 490 4.37 45.72 -22.35
N ASN A 491 4.37 46.14 -23.61
CA ASN A 491 4.19 47.54 -24.02
C ASN A 491 2.71 47.85 -24.39
N ALA A 492 1.78 46.99 -24.00
CA ALA A 492 0.35 47.17 -24.23
C ALA A 492 -0.35 47.67 -22.96
N THR A 493 -1.27 48.61 -23.10
CA THR A 493 -2.14 49.11 -22.02
C THR A 493 -3.59 49.09 -22.47
N PHE A 494 -4.52 49.22 -21.54
CA PHE A 494 -5.93 49.40 -21.80
C PHE A 494 -6.18 50.67 -22.62
N CYS A 495 -7.06 50.56 -23.61
CA CYS A 495 -7.41 51.66 -24.49
C CYS A 495 -8.60 52.45 -23.91
N ASN A 496 -8.31 53.61 -23.31
CA ASN A 496 -9.33 54.48 -22.72
C ASN A 496 -10.39 54.98 -23.73
N ASP A 497 -10.02 55.16 -25.01
CA ASP A 497 -10.97 55.59 -26.05
C ASP A 497 -12.12 54.57 -26.25
N MET A 498 -11.88 53.30 -25.89
CA MET A 498 -12.84 52.20 -26.03
C MET A 498 -13.46 51.79 -24.67
N GLU A 499 -13.37 52.63 -23.64
CA GLU A 499 -13.90 52.36 -22.29
C GLU A 499 -15.41 52.06 -22.29
N HIS A 500 -16.18 52.67 -23.19
CA HIS A 500 -17.60 52.43 -23.36
C HIS A 500 -17.94 50.98 -23.79
N LEU A 501 -16.96 50.19 -24.24
CA LEU A 501 -17.08 48.78 -24.60
C LEU A 501 -16.49 47.83 -23.54
N MET A 502 -16.11 48.38 -22.37
CA MET A 502 -15.63 47.60 -21.24
C MET A 502 -16.64 46.50 -20.85
N CYS A 503 -16.13 45.32 -20.49
CA CYS A 503 -16.89 44.07 -20.30
C CYS A 503 -17.47 43.42 -21.55
N ALA A 504 -17.64 44.12 -22.68
CA ALA A 504 -18.05 43.51 -23.95
C ALA A 504 -16.84 43.08 -24.80
N GLY A 505 -15.71 43.78 -24.68
CA GLY A 505 -14.45 43.42 -25.33
C GLY A 505 -13.27 44.13 -24.67
N LEU A 506 -12.15 43.43 -24.51
CA LEU A 506 -10.91 44.05 -24.04
C LEU A 506 -10.18 44.71 -25.22
N TRP A 507 -10.04 46.03 -25.17
CA TRP A 507 -9.34 46.84 -26.18
C TRP A 507 -8.04 47.36 -25.62
N CYS A 508 -6.95 47.15 -26.35
CA CYS A 508 -5.60 47.45 -25.94
C CYS A 508 -4.91 48.38 -26.93
N LEU A 509 -4.14 49.33 -26.42
CA LEU A 509 -3.25 50.18 -27.20
C LEU A 509 -1.82 49.68 -26.99
N VAL A 510 -1.11 49.36 -28.07
CA VAL A 510 0.31 49.00 -28.01
C VAL A 510 1.12 50.24 -28.32
N GLU A 511 2.17 50.49 -27.54
CA GLU A 511 3.08 51.61 -27.74
C GLU A 511 3.60 51.66 -29.19
N GLY A 512 3.35 52.78 -29.88
CA GLY A 512 3.72 52.99 -31.28
C GLY A 512 2.59 52.76 -32.30
N ASP A 513 1.49 52.13 -31.90
CA ASP A 513 0.30 52.01 -32.74
C ASP A 513 -0.62 53.24 -32.62
N LYS A 514 -1.32 53.55 -33.71
CA LYS A 514 -2.30 54.66 -33.77
C LYS A 514 -3.75 54.22 -33.49
N SER A 515 -4.01 52.92 -33.42
CA SER A 515 -5.36 52.38 -33.25
C SER A 515 -5.39 51.24 -32.25
N CYS A 516 -6.45 51.17 -31.46
CA CYS A 516 -6.64 50.12 -30.48
C CYS A 516 -6.92 48.76 -31.13
N LYS A 517 -6.36 47.71 -30.54
CA LYS A 517 -6.44 46.32 -31.00
C LYS A 517 -7.23 45.50 -30.00
N THR A 518 -7.96 44.51 -30.48
CA THR A 518 -8.69 43.54 -29.64
C THR A 518 -8.60 42.15 -30.24
N LYS A 519 -8.74 41.12 -29.40
CA LYS A 519 -8.93 39.73 -29.85
C LYS A 519 -10.40 39.28 -29.80
N LEU A 520 -11.33 40.21 -29.56
CA LEU A 520 -12.77 39.99 -29.41
C LEU A 520 -13.19 39.21 -28.15
N ASP A 521 -12.25 38.86 -27.28
CA ASP A 521 -12.56 38.33 -25.95
C ASP A 521 -12.84 39.50 -24.97
N PRO A 522 -13.87 39.40 -24.12
CA PRO A 522 -14.10 40.35 -23.04
C PRO A 522 -13.04 40.19 -21.94
N PRO A 523 -12.84 41.22 -21.11
CA PRO A 523 -11.96 41.13 -19.96
C PRO A 523 -12.41 40.04 -18.97
N LEU A 524 -11.46 39.51 -18.21
CA LEU A 524 -11.71 38.46 -17.22
C LEU A 524 -12.78 38.88 -16.20
N ASP A 525 -13.62 37.93 -15.78
CA ASP A 525 -14.60 38.17 -14.70
C ASP A 525 -13.89 38.73 -13.45
N GLY A 526 -14.41 39.81 -12.88
CA GLY A 526 -13.80 40.55 -11.77
C GLY A 526 -12.97 41.76 -12.18
N THR A 527 -12.76 42.02 -13.48
CA THR A 527 -12.02 43.20 -13.96
C THR A 527 -12.82 44.46 -13.64
N GLU A 528 -12.17 45.48 -13.09
CA GLU A 528 -12.80 46.77 -12.78
C GLU A 528 -13.28 47.46 -14.06
N CYS A 529 -14.55 47.86 -14.08
CA CYS A 529 -15.20 48.55 -15.21
C CYS A 529 -15.74 49.93 -14.83
N GLY A 530 -15.45 50.39 -13.61
CA GLY A 530 -15.87 51.66 -13.05
C GLY A 530 -15.85 51.61 -11.53
N ALA A 531 -16.08 52.75 -10.89
CA ALA A 531 -16.07 52.86 -9.43
C ALA A 531 -17.01 51.83 -8.77
N ASP A 532 -16.43 50.95 -7.95
CA ASP A 532 -17.10 49.83 -7.27
C ASP A 532 -17.86 48.89 -8.21
N LYS A 533 -17.42 48.75 -9.47
CA LYS A 533 -18.05 47.87 -10.47
C LYS A 533 -17.04 46.94 -11.12
N VAL A 534 -17.48 45.71 -11.39
CA VAL A 534 -16.66 44.67 -12.03
C VAL A 534 -17.42 43.98 -13.16
N CYS A 535 -16.69 43.48 -14.16
CA CYS A 535 -17.25 42.63 -15.20
C CYS A 535 -17.61 41.25 -14.65
N VAL A 536 -18.82 40.74 -14.91
CA VAL A 536 -19.24 39.38 -14.53
C VAL A 536 -20.04 38.76 -15.67
N CYS A 537 -19.82 37.46 -15.93
CA CYS A 537 -20.49 36.70 -16.98
C CYS A 537 -20.38 37.40 -18.35
N VAL A 538 -19.13 37.72 -18.74
CA VAL A 538 -18.71 37.96 -20.14
C VAL A 538 -19.34 39.17 -20.85
N CYS A 539 -20.31 39.90 -20.29
CA CYS A 539 -20.86 41.12 -20.93
C CYS A 539 -21.40 42.19 -19.96
N VAL A 540 -21.40 41.98 -18.64
CA VAL A 540 -22.15 42.84 -17.71
C VAL A 540 -21.24 43.49 -16.66
N CYS A 541 -21.27 44.82 -16.59
CA CYS A 541 -20.62 45.60 -15.52
C CYS A 541 -21.59 45.73 -14.33
N VAL A 542 -21.28 45.07 -13.20
CA VAL A 542 -22.15 45.00 -12.01
C VAL A 542 -21.52 45.65 -10.79
N CYS A 543 -22.34 46.25 -9.91
CA CYS A 543 -21.87 46.86 -8.66
C CYS A 543 -21.44 45.81 -7.63
N VAL A 544 -20.32 46.05 -6.95
CA VAL A 544 -19.79 45.24 -5.85
C VAL A 544 -20.49 45.64 -4.56
N PHE A 545 -21.68 45.09 -4.28
CA PHE A 545 -22.31 45.27 -2.97
C PHE A 545 -21.68 44.35 -1.93
N THR A 546 -20.93 44.91 -0.97
CA THR A 546 -20.57 44.20 0.26
C THR A 546 -21.78 44.16 1.20
N SER A 547 -22.46 43.02 1.29
CA SER A 547 -23.40 42.76 2.38
C SER A 547 -22.62 42.50 3.67
N LEU A 548 -22.48 43.52 4.51
CA LEU A 548 -22.14 43.38 5.92
C LEU A 548 -23.42 43.51 6.76
N SER A 549 -23.86 42.35 7.29
CA SER A 549 -24.68 42.15 8.50
C SER A 549 -26.19 42.45 8.45
N ALA A 550 -27.01 41.40 8.39
CA ALA A 550 -28.17 41.23 9.26
C ALA A 550 -28.54 39.73 9.39
N GLY A 551 -28.75 39.26 10.62
CA GLY A 551 -28.81 37.85 10.98
C GLY A 551 -30.15 37.11 10.76
N LYS A 552 -30.09 35.80 11.07
CA LYS A 552 -31.18 34.83 11.34
C LYS A 552 -32.36 34.80 10.36
N ASP A 553 -32.41 33.77 9.51
CA ASP A 553 -33.38 32.65 9.56
C ASP A 553 -33.39 31.81 8.27
N GLN A 554 -33.95 30.61 8.40
CA GLN A 554 -34.00 29.42 7.53
C GLN A 554 -34.32 29.56 6.02
N PRO A 555 -34.08 28.50 5.21
CA PRO A 555 -34.06 28.59 3.75
C PRO A 555 -35.48 28.58 3.17
N LYS A 556 -35.74 29.49 2.22
CA LYS A 556 -36.90 29.43 1.33
C LYS A 556 -36.46 29.55 -0.12
N SER A 557 -36.75 28.48 -0.87
CA SER A 557 -37.20 28.42 -2.26
C SER A 557 -36.73 29.56 -3.18
N ILE A 558 -35.80 29.22 -4.08
CA ILE A 558 -35.55 29.99 -5.31
C ILE A 558 -36.81 29.87 -6.17
N ARG A 559 -37.53 30.99 -6.35
CA ARG A 559 -38.53 31.17 -7.40
C ARG A 559 -37.87 31.80 -8.61
N SER A 560 -38.15 31.20 -9.77
CA SER A 560 -37.96 31.75 -11.12
C SER A 560 -38.40 33.21 -11.19
N PHE A 561 -37.59 34.07 -11.80
CA PHE A 561 -38.04 35.38 -12.27
C PHE A 561 -37.59 35.60 -13.71
N ASP A 562 -38.57 36.06 -14.47
CA ASP A 562 -38.70 36.06 -15.93
C ASP A 562 -37.71 36.95 -16.66
N THR A 563 -37.32 36.47 -17.84
CA THR A 563 -36.71 37.24 -18.93
C THR A 563 -37.69 38.30 -19.47
N GLY A 564 -37.39 39.57 -19.22
CA GLY A 564 -38.00 40.71 -19.91
C GLY A 564 -36.98 41.40 -20.80
N ILE A 565 -36.95 41.04 -22.08
CA ILE A 565 -36.22 41.76 -23.14
C ILE A 565 -37.11 42.93 -23.56
N TYR A 566 -36.63 44.17 -23.43
CA TYR A 566 -37.17 45.32 -24.15
C TYR A 566 -36.09 45.86 -25.09
N PHE A 567 -36.36 45.77 -26.39
CA PHE A 567 -35.66 46.49 -27.44
C PHE A 567 -36.12 47.95 -27.45
N SER A 568 -35.17 48.89 -27.52
CA SER A 568 -35.35 50.22 -28.10
C SER A 568 -34.04 50.64 -28.73
#